data_AF-A0A8T3WN27-F1
#
_entry.id   AF-A0A8T3WN27-F1
#
_cell.length_a   1.000
_cell.length_b   1.000
_cell.length_c   1.000
_cell.angle_alpha   90.00
_cell.angle_beta   90.00
_cell.angle_gamma   90.00
#
_symmetry.space_group_name_H-M   'P 1'
#
loop_
_entity.id
_entity.type
_entity.pdbx_description
1 polymer ?
#
loop_
_entity_poly.entity_id
_entity_poly.type
_entity_poly.pdbx_seq_one_letter_code
_entity_poly.pdbx_strand_id
1 'polypeptide(L)'
;MDIDDFLDKEIPIKREGNKENKEVFATQTSAEFKGAEPSDSLNAGKTGNLEALEKNYLQMWDRVSKDKFGWSSSLYADISRAGDEIKKTLSILSSKINNEKMNINRLISSAKNALERKNYGEALKLYSEIISRRDSIPNAFFEEKRKLSKEILPFYAKLAEQIDMKFAGDFNDSAEKADSLARDSFSSIEKNDIANAKNFYEQALEIYKSLPQGFLMRKIELGNKLIALYKEISILIQIQALQQQLSYETTNDSRKHAGTAESIKRLSEIKGHKKEMPAGLKKQAAISDLRRISEGSEGRSSKGLLDRMISRRLERANASMSKGLYPDARKNIESVLRLDPQNRDAKSMLKKMPT
;
A
#
# COMPACT_ATOMS: atom_id res chain seq x y z
N MET A 1 1.49 -12.13 0.86
CA MET A 1 1.36 -13.03 2.02
C MET A 1 -0.06 -12.86 2.51
N ASP A 2 -0.89 -13.88 2.31
CA ASP A 2 -2.29 -13.90 2.74
C ASP A 2 -2.41 -14.30 4.21
N ILE A 3 -3.43 -13.74 4.87
CA ILE A 3 -3.74 -13.96 6.30
C ILE A 3 -4.27 -15.38 6.56
N ASP A 4 -4.88 -16.03 5.56
CA ASP A 4 -5.32 -17.42 5.67
C ASP A 4 -4.13 -18.41 5.68
N ASP A 5 -3.01 -18.04 5.04
CA ASP A 5 -1.76 -18.82 5.03
C ASP A 5 -0.98 -18.72 6.37
N PHE A 6 -1.37 -17.78 7.24
CA PHE A 6 -0.79 -17.58 8.57
C PHE A 6 -1.52 -18.37 9.67
N LEU A 7 -2.82 -18.66 9.49
CA LEU A 7 -3.61 -19.40 10.47
C LEU A 7 -3.42 -20.92 10.38
N ASP A 8 -2.98 -21.45 9.24
CA ASP A 8 -2.68 -22.88 9.05
C ASP A 8 -1.20 -23.26 9.33
N LYS A 9 -0.35 -22.29 9.69
CA LYS A 9 1.09 -22.52 9.95
C LYS A 9 1.46 -22.73 11.42
N GLU A 10 0.52 -22.61 12.36
CA GLU A 10 0.74 -23.03 13.75
C GLU A 10 0.19 -24.44 14.00
N ILE A 11 0.99 -25.43 13.58
CA ILE A 11 1.43 -26.64 14.30
C ILE A 11 2.04 -27.55 13.21
N PRO A 12 3.37 -27.64 13.06
CA PRO A 12 3.96 -28.71 12.30
C PRO A 12 3.81 -30.01 13.11
N ILE A 13 2.73 -30.77 12.87
CA ILE A 13 2.75 -32.21 13.20
C ILE A 13 3.73 -32.83 12.22
N LYS A 14 4.97 -33.05 12.67
CA LYS A 14 5.93 -33.92 12.00
C LYS A 14 5.29 -35.29 11.81
N ARG A 15 4.78 -35.57 10.61
CA ARG A 15 4.59 -36.94 10.13
C ARG A 15 5.94 -37.42 9.61
N GLU A 16 6.77 -37.92 10.52
CA GLU A 16 7.92 -38.74 10.14
C GLU A 16 7.42 -40.14 9.79
N GLY A 17 7.72 -40.54 8.55
CA GLY A 17 7.40 -41.86 8.02
C GLY A 17 8.27 -42.95 8.63
N ASN A 18 7.59 -43.99 9.08
CA ASN A 18 7.92 -45.41 8.95
C ASN A 18 9.42 -45.74 8.72
N LYS A 19 10.11 -46.05 9.83
CA LYS A 19 11.18 -47.05 9.84
C LYS A 19 10.95 -47.98 11.02
N GLU A 20 10.82 -49.27 10.72
CA GLU A 20 10.80 -50.36 11.69
C GLU A 20 12.08 -50.33 12.53
N ASN A 21 11.98 -49.85 13.76
CA ASN A 21 12.93 -50.14 14.82
C ASN A 21 12.19 -50.90 15.91
N LYS A 22 12.60 -52.15 16.15
CA LYS A 22 12.30 -52.87 17.39
C LYS A 22 13.01 -52.15 18.54
N GLU A 23 12.40 -51.10 19.08
CA GLU A 23 12.77 -50.53 20.36
C GLU A 23 12.10 -51.32 21.47
N VAL A 24 12.95 -51.98 22.25
CA VAL A 24 12.63 -52.54 23.55
C VAL A 24 12.06 -51.40 24.40
N PHE A 25 10.80 -51.54 24.82
CA PHE A 25 10.19 -50.67 25.83
C PHE A 25 10.99 -50.81 27.13
N ALA A 26 12.01 -49.98 27.28
CA ALA A 26 12.59 -49.68 28.58
C ALA A 26 11.52 -48.88 29.33
N THR A 27 10.86 -49.55 30.27
CA THR A 27 10.08 -48.92 31.31
C THR A 27 10.99 -47.91 32.01
N GLN A 28 10.83 -46.63 31.69
CA GLN A 28 11.40 -45.56 32.50
C GLN A 28 10.83 -45.73 33.90
N THR A 29 11.69 -46.17 34.80
CA THR A 29 11.46 -46.23 36.23
C THR A 29 10.97 -44.86 36.66
N SER A 30 9.73 -44.83 37.13
CA SER A 30 9.06 -43.67 37.71
C SER A 30 10.02 -42.98 38.67
N ALA A 31 10.51 -41.79 38.29
CA ALA A 31 11.17 -40.93 39.24
C ALA A 31 10.16 -40.66 40.36
N GLU A 32 10.47 -41.18 41.54
CA GLU A 32 9.68 -41.06 42.76
C GLU A 32 9.49 -39.57 43.05
N PHE A 33 8.31 -39.03 42.72
CA PHE A 33 7.96 -37.64 42.93
C PHE A 33 7.69 -37.44 44.43
N LYS A 34 8.77 -37.39 45.21
CA LYS A 34 8.71 -37.11 46.64
C LYS A 34 8.35 -35.63 46.86
N GLY A 35 7.12 -35.42 47.30
CA GLY A 35 6.72 -34.29 48.14
C GLY A 35 6.80 -32.91 47.51
N ALA A 36 6.01 -32.63 46.47
CA ALA A 36 5.52 -31.27 46.28
C ALA A 36 4.37 -31.08 47.29
N GLU A 37 4.61 -30.28 48.33
CA GLU A 37 3.59 -30.00 49.35
C GLU A 37 2.31 -29.42 48.69
N PRO A 38 1.11 -29.90 49.07
CA PRO A 38 -0.18 -29.47 48.48
C PRO A 38 -0.54 -27.98 48.67
N SER A 39 0.29 -27.18 49.32
CA SER A 39 -0.09 -25.86 49.85
C SER A 39 0.00 -24.70 48.86
N ASP A 40 0.83 -24.78 47.82
CA ASP A 40 1.06 -23.63 46.93
C ASP A 40 0.00 -23.46 45.83
N SER A 41 -0.77 -24.51 45.51
CA SER A 41 -1.81 -24.45 44.46
C SER A 41 -3.11 -23.77 44.90
N LEU A 42 -3.37 -23.68 46.22
CA LEU A 42 -4.59 -23.09 46.77
C LEU A 42 -4.64 -21.56 46.67
N ASN A 43 -3.51 -20.88 46.42
CA ASN A 43 -3.49 -19.42 46.25
C ASN A 43 -3.83 -18.96 44.83
N ALA A 44 -3.89 -19.85 43.83
CA ALA A 44 -4.20 -19.50 42.45
C ALA A 44 -5.63 -18.93 42.29
N GLY A 45 -6.60 -19.45 43.05
CA GLY A 45 -8.01 -18.99 43.01
C GLY A 45 -8.21 -17.53 43.42
N LYS A 46 -7.28 -16.93 44.17
CA LYS A 46 -7.36 -15.50 44.57
C LYS A 46 -6.97 -14.55 43.44
N THR A 47 -6.17 -15.01 42.48
CA THR A 47 -5.67 -14.16 41.39
C THR A 47 -6.65 -14.02 40.22
N GLY A 48 -7.68 -14.87 40.17
CA GLY A 48 -8.64 -14.91 39.06
C GLY A 48 -8.00 -15.32 37.71
N ASN A 49 -6.78 -15.86 37.73
CA ASN A 49 -6.09 -16.31 36.53
C ASN A 49 -6.66 -17.66 36.08
N LEU A 50 -7.45 -17.64 35.00
CA LEU A 50 -8.09 -18.82 34.44
C LEU A 50 -7.06 -19.89 34.00
N GLU A 51 -5.93 -19.49 33.42
CA GLU A 51 -4.90 -20.43 32.96
C GLU A 51 -4.26 -21.19 34.13
N ALA A 52 -4.04 -20.51 35.25
CA ALA A 52 -3.51 -21.15 36.45
C ALA A 52 -4.51 -22.14 37.06
N LEU A 53 -5.80 -21.76 37.09
CA LEU A 53 -6.89 -22.63 37.55
C LEU A 53 -7.06 -23.86 36.66
N GLU A 54 -7.05 -23.67 35.33
CA GLU A 54 -7.13 -24.74 34.35
C GLU A 54 -5.94 -25.70 34.49
N LYS A 55 -4.72 -25.18 34.59
CA LYS A 55 -3.52 -25.99 34.80
C LYS A 55 -3.60 -26.81 36.08
N ASN A 56 -4.05 -26.21 37.19
CA ASN A 56 -4.23 -26.92 38.46
C ASN A 56 -5.27 -28.04 38.34
N TYR A 57 -6.41 -27.75 37.70
CA TYR A 57 -7.47 -28.72 37.46
C TYR A 57 -6.98 -29.92 36.63
N LEU A 58 -6.23 -29.67 35.55
CA LEU A 58 -5.66 -30.71 34.72
C LEU A 58 -4.60 -31.56 35.47
N GLN A 59 -3.80 -30.94 36.34
CA GLN A 59 -2.85 -31.66 37.19
C GLN A 59 -3.55 -32.60 38.19
N MET A 60 -4.69 -32.19 38.74
CA MET A 60 -5.48 -33.07 39.61
C MET A 60 -6.03 -34.28 38.85
N TRP A 61 -6.51 -34.08 37.61
CA TRP A 61 -6.93 -35.19 36.75
C TRP A 61 -5.79 -36.14 36.36
N ASP A 62 -4.59 -35.60 36.10
CA ASP A 62 -3.40 -36.41 35.84
C ASP A 62 -3.05 -37.31 37.03
N ARG A 63 -3.19 -36.82 38.27
CA ARG A 63 -3.03 -37.64 39.49
C ARG A 63 -4.07 -38.77 39.57
N VAL A 64 -5.35 -38.46 39.32
CA VAL A 64 -6.43 -39.47 39.30
C VAL A 64 -6.11 -40.58 38.29
N SER A 65 -5.63 -40.21 37.11
CA SER A 65 -5.24 -41.15 36.05
C SER A 65 -4.08 -42.05 36.47
N LYS A 66 -3.03 -41.46 37.08
CA LYS A 66 -1.82 -42.17 37.51
C LYS A 66 -2.07 -43.14 38.67
N ASP A 67 -2.94 -42.78 39.60
CA ASP A 67 -3.29 -43.62 40.75
C ASP A 67 -4.28 -44.76 40.41
N LYS A 68 -4.39 -45.14 39.12
CA LYS A 68 -5.32 -46.17 38.63
C LYS A 68 -6.75 -45.94 39.12
N PHE A 69 -7.20 -44.68 39.16
CA PHE A 69 -8.52 -44.29 39.66
C PHE A 69 -8.75 -44.58 41.16
N GLY A 70 -7.69 -44.54 41.98
CA GLY A 70 -7.83 -44.51 43.43
C GLY A 70 -8.52 -43.22 43.90
N TRP A 71 -9.85 -43.27 44.05
CA TRP A 71 -10.63 -42.12 44.49
C TRP A 71 -10.53 -41.93 46.01
N SER A 72 -9.79 -40.92 46.46
CA SER A 72 -9.90 -40.42 47.83
C SER A 72 -11.00 -39.37 47.92
N SER A 73 -11.73 -39.34 49.04
CA SER A 73 -12.77 -38.34 49.28
C SER A 73 -12.21 -36.90 49.27
N SER A 74 -10.97 -36.71 49.70
CA SER A 74 -10.26 -35.43 49.64
C SER A 74 -9.97 -34.99 48.20
N LEU A 75 -9.47 -35.89 47.34
CA LEU A 75 -9.20 -35.57 45.93
C LEU A 75 -10.48 -35.22 45.18
N TYR A 76 -11.58 -35.94 45.43
CA TYR A 76 -12.88 -35.58 44.89
C TYR A 76 -13.32 -34.18 45.34
N ALA A 77 -13.19 -33.87 46.63
CA ALA A 77 -13.54 -32.55 47.16
C ALA A 77 -12.69 -31.42 46.54
N ASP A 78 -11.40 -31.65 46.32
CA ASP A 78 -10.49 -30.68 45.71
C ASP A 78 -10.79 -30.46 44.22
N ILE A 79 -11.04 -31.53 43.46
CA ILE A 79 -11.46 -31.43 42.05
C ILE A 79 -12.81 -30.70 41.93
N SER A 80 -13.76 -31.02 42.81
CA SER A 80 -15.06 -30.34 42.83
C SER A 80 -14.92 -28.86 43.13
N ARG A 81 -14.11 -28.50 44.14
CA ARG A 81 -13.85 -27.10 44.51
C ARG A 81 -13.19 -26.33 43.37
N ALA A 82 -12.18 -26.91 42.72
CA ALA A 82 -11.52 -26.31 41.57
C ALA A 82 -12.47 -26.16 40.38
N GLY A 83 -13.35 -27.14 40.14
CA GLY A 83 -14.40 -27.06 39.13
C GLY A 83 -15.37 -25.90 39.36
N ASP A 84 -15.83 -25.71 40.61
CA ASP A 84 -16.71 -24.60 40.99
C ASP A 84 -16.00 -23.24 40.85
N GLU A 85 -14.73 -23.16 41.21
CA GLU A 85 -13.92 -21.94 41.03
C GLU A 85 -13.71 -21.58 39.55
N ILE A 86 -13.42 -22.58 38.70
CA ILE A 86 -13.34 -22.40 37.24
C ILE A 86 -14.68 -21.90 36.70
N LYS A 87 -15.79 -22.55 37.09
CA LYS A 87 -17.14 -22.16 36.64
C LYS A 87 -17.48 -20.73 37.05
N LYS A 88 -17.17 -20.33 38.27
CA LYS A 88 -17.37 -18.96 38.76
C LYS A 88 -16.52 -17.95 37.98
N THR A 89 -15.24 -18.25 37.79
CA THR A 89 -14.30 -17.39 37.04
C THR A 89 -14.73 -17.25 35.58
N LEU A 90 -15.15 -18.35 34.95
CA LEU A 90 -15.64 -18.36 33.58
C LEU A 90 -16.93 -17.54 33.42
N SER A 91 -17.84 -17.60 34.39
CA SER A 91 -19.05 -16.76 34.39
C SER A 91 -18.72 -15.28 34.48
N ILE A 92 -17.75 -14.89 35.31
CA ILE A 92 -17.29 -13.49 35.44
C ILE A 92 -16.65 -13.04 34.13
N LEU A 93 -15.73 -13.83 33.58
CA LEU A 93 -15.06 -13.53 32.31
C LEU A 93 -16.05 -13.44 31.14
N SER A 94 -17.01 -14.36 31.07
CA SER A 94 -18.06 -14.36 30.04
C SER A 94 -18.88 -13.06 30.06
N SER A 95 -19.27 -12.58 31.24
CA SER A 95 -19.98 -11.29 31.35
C SER A 95 -19.11 -10.10 30.92
N LYS A 96 -17.83 -10.08 31.30
CA LYS A 96 -16.87 -9.05 30.84
C LYS A 96 -16.70 -9.06 29.33
N ILE A 97 -16.60 -10.24 28.72
CA ILE A 97 -16.42 -10.40 27.27
C ILE A 97 -17.69 -10.00 26.51
N ASN A 98 -18.87 -10.29 27.04
CA ASN A 98 -20.12 -9.80 26.47
C ASN A 98 -20.17 -8.26 26.47
N ASN A 99 -19.70 -7.61 27.53
CA ASN A 99 -19.60 -6.15 27.58
C ASN A 99 -18.59 -5.61 26.54
N GLU A 100 -17.40 -6.21 26.44
CA GLU A 100 -16.41 -5.81 25.43
C GLU A 100 -16.93 -6.01 24.00
N LYS A 101 -17.67 -7.10 23.74
CA LYS A 101 -18.33 -7.32 22.45
C LYS A 101 -19.32 -6.20 22.12
N MET A 102 -20.15 -5.78 23.07
CA MET A 102 -21.07 -4.64 22.86
C MET A 102 -20.31 -3.34 22.57
N ASN A 103 -19.19 -3.10 23.28
CA ASN A 103 -18.34 -1.93 23.04
C ASN A 103 -17.69 -1.96 21.66
N ILE A 104 -17.15 -3.10 21.23
CA ILE A 104 -16.60 -3.30 19.89
C ILE A 104 -17.66 -3.03 18.82
N ASN A 105 -18.89 -3.54 18.99
CA ASN A 105 -19.98 -3.33 18.04
C ASN A 105 -20.41 -1.86 17.95
N ARG A 106 -20.40 -1.13 19.08
CA ARG A 106 -20.58 0.32 19.10
C ARG A 106 -19.47 1.04 18.33
N LEU A 107 -18.21 0.68 18.57
CA LEU A 107 -17.06 1.26 17.86
C LEU A 107 -17.14 0.98 16.36
N ILE A 108 -17.50 -0.23 15.93
CA ILE A 108 -17.71 -0.58 14.51
C ILE A 108 -18.77 0.34 13.90
N SER A 109 -19.87 0.58 14.61
CA SER A 109 -20.95 1.46 14.13
C SER A 109 -20.48 2.91 14.01
N SER A 110 -19.76 3.43 15.00
CA SER A 110 -19.15 4.76 14.94
C SER A 110 -18.13 4.88 13.81
N ALA A 111 -17.31 3.85 13.60
CA ALA A 111 -16.30 3.83 12.55
C ALA A 111 -16.92 3.79 11.15
N LYS A 112 -18.03 3.07 10.97
CA LYS A 112 -18.84 3.10 9.75
C LYS A 112 -19.43 4.50 9.49
N ASN A 113 -19.97 5.15 10.52
CA ASN A 113 -20.48 6.52 10.40
C ASN A 113 -19.38 7.53 10.03
N ALA A 114 -18.19 7.41 10.63
CA ALA A 114 -17.03 8.23 10.28
C ALA A 114 -16.60 8.00 8.82
N LEU A 115 -16.63 6.74 8.36
CA LEU A 115 -16.33 6.37 6.99
C LEU A 115 -17.35 6.95 5.99
N GLU A 116 -18.64 6.89 6.30
CA GLU A 116 -19.71 7.49 5.47
C GLU A 116 -19.58 9.01 5.35
N ARG A 117 -19.09 9.67 6.40
CA ARG A 117 -18.74 11.10 6.39
C ARG A 117 -17.42 11.42 5.70
N LYS A 118 -16.74 10.41 5.10
CA LYS A 118 -15.40 10.52 4.51
C LYS A 118 -14.34 11.01 5.51
N ASN A 119 -14.55 10.82 6.81
CA ASN A 119 -13.56 11.13 7.83
C ASN A 119 -12.65 9.92 8.08
N TYR A 120 -11.74 9.66 7.13
CA TYR A 120 -10.88 8.48 7.13
C TYR A 120 -9.92 8.42 8.33
N GLY A 121 -9.45 9.57 8.81
CA GLY A 121 -8.55 9.64 9.97
C GLY A 121 -9.23 9.16 11.25
N GLU A 122 -10.47 9.60 11.49
CA GLU A 122 -11.27 9.13 12.61
C GLU A 122 -11.63 7.65 12.47
N ALA A 123 -12.02 7.21 11.27
CA ALA A 123 -12.34 5.81 11.00
C ALA A 123 -11.15 4.87 11.26
N LEU A 124 -9.92 5.26 10.89
CA LEU A 124 -8.68 4.52 11.18
C LEU A 124 -8.36 4.46 12.67
N LYS A 125 -8.56 5.58 13.39
CA LYS A 125 -8.36 5.62 14.85
C LYS A 125 -9.32 4.65 15.55
N LEU A 126 -10.60 4.69 15.19
CA LEU A 126 -11.61 3.78 15.73
C LEU A 126 -11.32 2.32 15.37
N TYR A 127 -10.87 2.05 14.13
CA TYR A 127 -10.44 0.71 13.73
C TYR A 127 -9.29 0.17 14.60
N SER A 128 -8.29 1.01 14.88
CA SER A 128 -7.16 0.63 15.74
C SER A 128 -7.61 0.29 17.17
N GLU A 129 -8.58 1.03 17.70
CA GLU A 129 -9.19 0.74 19.00
C GLU A 129 -9.99 -0.59 18.97
N ILE A 130 -10.73 -0.85 17.90
CA ILE A 130 -11.47 -2.11 17.70
C ILE A 130 -10.52 -3.31 17.76
N ILE A 131 -9.38 -3.25 17.05
CA ILE A 131 -8.38 -4.33 17.05
C ILE A 131 -7.78 -4.51 18.45
N SER A 132 -7.39 -3.42 19.10
CA SER A 132 -6.81 -3.45 20.45
C SER A 132 -7.77 -4.10 21.47
N ARG A 133 -9.07 -3.80 21.40
CA ARG A 133 -10.10 -4.41 22.25
C ARG A 133 -10.39 -5.86 21.90
N ARG A 134 -10.35 -6.23 20.61
CA ARG A 134 -10.48 -7.63 20.20
C ARG A 134 -9.33 -8.47 20.72
N ASP A 135 -8.12 -7.91 20.73
CA ASP A 135 -6.91 -8.60 21.16
C ASP A 135 -6.82 -8.77 22.67
N SER A 136 -7.51 -7.94 23.45
CA SER A 136 -7.64 -8.10 24.90
C SER A 136 -8.60 -9.24 25.31
N ILE A 137 -9.36 -9.82 24.38
CA ILE A 137 -10.20 -11.00 24.64
C ILE A 137 -9.29 -12.23 24.80
N PRO A 138 -9.36 -12.95 25.94
CA PRO A 138 -8.54 -14.14 26.18
C PRO A 138 -8.76 -15.23 25.12
N ASN A 139 -7.69 -15.99 24.82
CA ASN A 139 -7.74 -17.05 23.81
C ASN A 139 -8.70 -18.20 24.16
N ALA A 140 -9.05 -18.38 25.45
CA ALA A 140 -10.10 -19.31 25.89
C ALA A 140 -11.48 -19.01 25.25
N PHE A 141 -11.69 -17.79 24.75
CA PHE A 141 -12.91 -17.34 24.06
C PHE A 141 -12.67 -17.19 22.55
N PHE A 142 -11.96 -18.17 21.98
CA PHE A 142 -11.62 -18.19 20.55
C PHE A 142 -12.86 -18.08 19.65
N GLU A 143 -13.98 -18.72 20.01
CA GLU A 143 -15.20 -18.69 19.21
C GLU A 143 -15.82 -17.29 19.13
N GLU A 144 -15.85 -16.56 20.24
CA GLU A 144 -16.30 -15.17 20.29
C GLU A 144 -15.35 -14.26 19.49
N LYS A 145 -14.04 -14.45 19.65
CA LYS A 145 -13.00 -13.71 18.92
C LYS A 145 -13.09 -13.97 17.41
N ARG A 146 -13.38 -15.21 17.00
CA ARG A 146 -13.62 -15.62 15.61
C ARG A 146 -14.87 -14.96 15.04
N LYS A 147 -15.98 -14.95 15.79
CA LYS A 147 -17.23 -14.26 15.39
C LYS A 147 -16.99 -12.76 15.22
N LEU A 148 -16.34 -12.10 16.17
CA LEU A 148 -15.96 -10.68 16.07
C LEU A 148 -15.06 -10.42 14.85
N SER A 149 -14.08 -11.28 14.60
CA SER A 149 -13.19 -11.13 13.45
C SER A 149 -13.96 -11.20 12.12
N LYS A 150 -14.97 -12.06 12.01
CA LYS A 150 -15.87 -12.13 10.84
C LYS A 150 -16.67 -10.84 10.63
N GLU A 151 -16.98 -10.09 11.69
CA GLU A 151 -17.67 -8.80 11.61
C GLU A 151 -16.71 -7.63 11.30
N ILE A 152 -15.49 -7.68 11.83
CA ILE A 152 -14.44 -6.66 11.65
C ILE A 152 -13.85 -6.69 10.23
N LEU A 153 -13.65 -7.88 9.65
CA LEU A 153 -13.00 -8.04 8.35
C LEU A 153 -13.71 -7.30 7.20
N PRO A 154 -15.05 -7.41 7.01
CA PRO A 154 -15.75 -6.64 5.99
C PRO A 154 -15.61 -5.13 6.17
N PHE A 155 -15.59 -4.65 7.42
CA PHE A 155 -15.37 -3.23 7.70
C PHE A 155 -13.96 -2.80 7.31
N TYR A 156 -12.93 -3.58 7.66
CA TYR A 156 -11.55 -3.32 7.23
C TYR A 156 -11.42 -3.29 5.71
N ALA A 157 -12.00 -4.27 5.01
CA ALA A 157 -11.95 -4.30 3.54
C ALA A 157 -12.57 -3.05 2.91
N LYS A 158 -13.74 -2.61 3.42
CA LYS A 158 -14.40 -1.38 2.97
C LYS A 158 -13.59 -0.13 3.29
N LEU A 159 -13.00 -0.05 4.48
CA LEU A 159 -12.16 1.06 4.91
C LEU A 159 -10.91 1.18 4.02
N ALA A 160 -10.21 0.06 3.79
CA ALA A 160 -9.04 0.00 2.91
C ALA A 160 -9.38 0.41 1.48
N GLU A 161 -10.47 -0.12 0.92
CA GLU A 161 -10.93 0.24 -0.43
C GLU A 161 -11.19 1.74 -0.57
N GLN A 162 -11.87 2.36 0.41
CA GLN A 162 -12.15 3.80 0.34
C GLN A 162 -10.91 4.67 0.56
N ILE A 163 -9.99 4.26 1.43
CA ILE A 163 -8.71 4.96 1.60
C ILE A 163 -7.90 4.88 0.30
N ASP A 164 -7.83 3.71 -0.32
CA ASP A 164 -7.14 3.52 -1.61
C ASP A 164 -7.77 4.39 -2.71
N MET A 165 -9.11 4.46 -2.77
CA MET A 165 -9.81 5.32 -3.72
C MET A 165 -9.52 6.80 -3.48
N LYS A 166 -9.58 7.28 -2.23
CA LYS A 166 -9.21 8.67 -1.90
C LYS A 166 -7.76 8.94 -2.27
N PHE A 167 -6.85 8.06 -1.88
CA PHE A 167 -5.43 8.24 -2.12
C PHE A 167 -5.10 8.25 -3.61
N ALA A 168 -5.76 7.40 -4.41
CA ALA A 168 -5.68 7.42 -5.86
C ALA A 168 -6.25 8.72 -6.45
N GLY A 169 -7.35 9.23 -5.90
CA GLY A 169 -7.93 10.54 -6.26
C GLY A 169 -6.94 11.68 -6.00
N ASP A 170 -6.49 11.84 -4.76
CA ASP A 170 -5.54 12.88 -4.34
C ASP A 170 -4.24 12.83 -5.18
N PHE A 171 -3.76 11.62 -5.48
CA PHE A 171 -2.62 11.41 -6.36
C PHE A 171 -2.88 11.90 -7.79
N ASN A 172 -4.02 11.53 -8.38
CA ASN A 172 -4.36 11.92 -9.74
C ASN A 172 -4.53 13.44 -9.85
N ASP A 173 -5.21 14.07 -8.89
CA ASP A 173 -5.39 15.53 -8.85
C ASP A 173 -4.03 16.25 -8.79
N SER A 174 -3.13 15.77 -7.93
CA SER A 174 -1.77 16.31 -7.81
C SER A 174 -0.96 16.09 -9.10
N ALA A 175 -1.06 14.91 -9.70
CA ALA A 175 -0.36 14.58 -10.94
C ALA A 175 -0.89 15.41 -12.13
N GLU A 176 -2.21 15.62 -12.23
CA GLU A 176 -2.82 16.48 -13.26
C GLU A 176 -2.41 17.94 -13.08
N LYS A 177 -2.36 18.44 -11.84
CA LYS A 177 -1.87 19.79 -11.55
C LYS A 177 -0.42 19.96 -12.00
N ALA A 178 0.45 19.00 -11.70
CA ALA A 178 1.83 19.02 -12.17
C ALA A 178 1.93 18.95 -13.71
N ASP A 179 1.10 18.14 -14.35
CA ASP A 179 1.04 18.03 -15.82
C ASP A 179 0.54 19.32 -16.48
N SER A 180 -0.43 20.01 -15.86
CA SER A 180 -0.89 21.33 -16.30
C SER A 180 0.23 22.36 -16.25
N LEU A 181 0.93 22.47 -15.12
CA LEU A 181 2.06 23.38 -14.97
C LEU A 181 3.18 23.07 -15.98
N ALA A 182 3.44 21.79 -16.26
CA ALA A 182 4.39 21.41 -17.30
C ALA A 182 3.95 21.91 -18.69
N ARG A 183 2.67 21.78 -19.04
CA ARG A 183 2.11 22.31 -20.30
C ARG A 183 2.18 23.84 -20.39
N ASP A 184 1.87 24.52 -19.29
CA ASP A 184 1.96 25.99 -19.21
C ASP A 184 3.41 26.45 -19.40
N SER A 185 4.37 25.73 -18.84
CA SER A 185 5.80 25.97 -19.04
C SER A 185 6.21 25.83 -20.51
N PHE A 186 5.78 24.77 -21.21
CA PHE A 186 5.99 24.64 -22.66
C PHE A 186 5.34 25.79 -23.45
N SER A 187 4.14 26.22 -23.08
CA SER A 187 3.49 27.38 -23.74
C SER A 187 4.27 28.69 -23.52
N SER A 188 4.84 28.89 -22.33
CA SER A 188 5.73 30.03 -22.05
C SER A 188 7.02 29.96 -22.87
N ILE A 189 7.59 28.77 -23.10
CA ILE A 189 8.72 28.57 -24.01
C ILE A 189 8.35 28.99 -25.45
N GLU A 190 7.19 28.56 -25.96
CA GLU A 190 6.72 28.93 -27.31
C GLU A 190 6.58 30.46 -27.48
N LYS A 191 6.29 31.18 -26.39
CA LYS A 191 6.18 32.65 -26.33
C LYS A 191 7.51 33.35 -26.05
N ASN A 192 8.62 32.61 -25.95
CA ASN A 192 9.95 33.10 -25.56
C ASN A 192 9.97 33.78 -24.17
N ASP A 193 9.06 33.38 -23.27
CA ASP A 193 8.98 33.86 -21.90
C ASP A 193 9.66 32.87 -20.93
N ILE A 194 10.99 32.94 -20.91
CA ILE A 194 11.86 31.99 -20.20
C ILE A 194 11.65 32.05 -18.67
N ALA A 195 11.36 33.23 -18.13
CA ALA A 195 11.16 33.42 -16.69
C ALA A 195 9.91 32.69 -16.19
N ASN A 196 8.78 32.85 -16.88
CA ASN A 196 7.56 32.14 -16.52
C ASN A 196 7.67 30.63 -16.77
N ALA A 197 8.32 30.21 -17.86
CA ALA A 197 8.59 28.79 -18.11
C ALA A 197 9.34 28.14 -16.94
N LYS A 198 10.41 28.79 -16.47
CA LYS A 198 11.19 28.33 -15.31
C LYS A 198 10.33 28.24 -14.04
N ASN A 199 9.52 29.27 -13.74
CA ASN A 199 8.66 29.28 -12.57
C ASN A 199 7.63 28.13 -12.58
N PHE A 200 6.95 27.92 -13.71
CA PHE A 200 6.01 26.80 -13.84
C PHE A 200 6.69 25.43 -13.71
N TYR A 201 7.89 25.28 -14.28
CA TYR A 201 8.69 24.05 -14.13
C TYR A 201 9.04 23.78 -12.65
N GLU A 202 9.49 24.79 -11.92
CA GLU A 202 9.86 24.65 -10.50
C GLU A 202 8.64 24.24 -9.65
N GLN A 203 7.48 24.84 -9.90
CA GLN A 203 6.24 24.46 -9.23
C GLN A 203 5.81 23.02 -9.57
N ALA A 204 5.90 22.63 -10.85
CA ALA A 204 5.59 21.26 -11.27
C ALA A 204 6.53 20.23 -10.62
N LEU A 205 7.81 20.58 -10.52
CA LEU A 205 8.83 19.74 -9.88
C LEU A 205 8.58 19.56 -8.37
N GLU A 206 8.12 20.60 -7.69
CA GLU A 206 7.81 20.52 -6.27
C GLU A 206 6.61 19.59 -6.00
N ILE A 207 5.55 19.71 -6.81
CA ILE A 207 4.43 18.76 -6.77
C ILE A 207 4.93 17.34 -7.07
N TYR A 208 5.75 17.17 -8.10
CA TYR A 208 6.32 15.86 -8.45
C TYR A 208 7.09 15.18 -7.30
N LYS A 209 7.88 15.94 -6.54
CA LYS A 209 8.64 15.43 -5.39
C LYS A 209 7.71 14.95 -4.27
N SER A 210 6.61 15.67 -4.02
CA SER A 210 5.61 15.32 -3.01
C SER A 210 4.69 14.16 -3.42
N LEU A 211 4.70 13.73 -4.69
CA LEU A 211 3.89 12.59 -5.12
C LEU A 211 4.30 11.27 -4.43
N PRO A 212 3.34 10.50 -3.90
CA PRO A 212 3.60 9.22 -3.24
C PRO A 212 4.28 8.18 -4.14
N GLN A 213 5.11 7.33 -3.54
CA GLN A 213 5.91 6.32 -4.25
C GLN A 213 5.08 5.16 -4.86
N GLY A 214 3.87 4.92 -4.35
CA GLY A 214 3.00 3.80 -4.77
C GLY A 214 2.54 3.85 -6.24
N PHE A 215 2.71 4.98 -6.93
CA PHE A 215 2.24 5.19 -8.31
C PHE A 215 3.39 5.32 -9.31
N LEU A 216 4.37 4.42 -9.22
CA LEU A 216 5.63 4.47 -9.96
C LEU A 216 5.46 4.74 -11.47
N MET A 217 4.56 4.04 -12.15
CA MET A 217 4.38 4.19 -13.61
C MET A 217 3.99 5.61 -14.00
N ARG A 218 3.02 6.21 -13.30
CA ARG A 218 2.56 7.58 -13.60
C ARG A 218 3.62 8.61 -13.21
N LYS A 219 4.36 8.35 -12.13
CA LYS A 219 5.50 9.17 -11.72
C LYS A 219 6.65 9.11 -12.74
N ILE A 220 6.92 7.97 -13.37
CA ILE A 220 7.91 7.87 -14.45
C ILE A 220 7.45 8.69 -15.67
N GLU A 221 6.19 8.55 -16.08
CA GLU A 221 5.63 9.33 -17.20
C GLU A 221 5.79 10.84 -16.96
N LEU A 222 5.39 11.33 -15.79
CA LEU A 222 5.51 12.76 -15.43
C LEU A 222 6.97 13.19 -15.30
N GLY A 223 7.84 12.35 -14.71
CA GLY A 223 9.27 12.62 -14.58
C GLY A 223 9.96 12.79 -15.93
N ASN A 224 9.63 11.96 -16.92
CA ASN A 224 10.17 12.08 -18.27
C ASN A 224 9.78 13.40 -18.94
N LYS A 225 8.53 13.86 -18.73
CA LYS A 225 8.07 15.18 -19.22
C LYS A 225 8.87 16.32 -18.57
N LEU A 226 9.06 16.27 -17.25
CA LEU A 226 9.83 17.28 -16.53
C LEU A 226 11.30 17.30 -16.94
N ILE A 227 11.91 16.13 -17.21
CA ILE A 227 13.28 16.04 -17.73
C ILE A 227 13.40 16.69 -19.11
N ALA A 228 12.43 16.47 -20.01
CA ALA A 228 12.41 17.11 -21.32
C ALA A 228 12.31 18.64 -21.19
N LEU A 229 11.39 19.11 -20.35
CA LEU A 229 11.18 20.53 -20.09
C LEU A 229 12.43 21.21 -19.50
N TYR A 230 13.09 20.56 -18.54
CA TYR A 230 14.35 21.04 -17.97
C TYR A 230 15.43 21.25 -19.05
N LYS A 231 15.58 20.28 -19.97
CA LYS A 231 16.56 20.37 -21.06
C LYS A 231 16.28 21.58 -21.96
N GLU A 232 15.02 21.79 -22.35
CA GLU A 232 14.63 22.92 -23.20
C GLU A 232 14.89 24.27 -22.51
N ILE A 233 14.45 24.42 -21.25
CA ILE A 233 14.68 25.65 -20.48
C ILE A 233 16.18 25.92 -20.32
N SER A 234 16.97 24.88 -20.03
CA SER A 234 18.43 25.00 -19.87
C SER A 234 19.10 25.51 -21.15
N ILE A 235 18.72 24.98 -22.32
CA ILE A 235 19.22 25.43 -23.61
C ILE A 235 18.85 26.89 -23.87
N LEU A 236 17.60 27.29 -23.61
CA LEU A 236 17.13 28.66 -23.82
C LEU A 236 17.85 29.67 -22.93
N ILE A 237 18.09 29.32 -21.66
CA ILE A 237 18.87 30.15 -20.74
C ILE A 237 20.30 30.34 -21.25
N GLN A 238 20.94 29.27 -21.75
CA GLN A 238 22.28 29.37 -22.33
C GLN A 238 22.31 30.26 -23.58
N ILE A 239 21.33 30.12 -24.47
CA ILE A 239 21.20 30.98 -25.66
C ILE A 239 21.06 32.45 -25.24
N GLN A 240 20.22 32.74 -24.25
CA GLN A 240 20.01 34.10 -23.75
C GLN A 240 21.29 34.69 -23.14
N ALA A 241 22.04 33.89 -22.35
CA ALA A 241 23.31 34.30 -21.78
C ALA A 241 24.37 34.63 -22.86
N LEU A 242 24.47 33.80 -23.90
CA LEU A 242 25.38 34.03 -25.03
C LEU A 242 24.98 35.30 -25.82
N GLN A 243 23.69 35.53 -26.03
CA GLN A 243 23.21 36.76 -26.69
C GLN A 243 23.55 38.01 -25.88
N GLN A 244 23.43 37.96 -24.55
CA GLN A 244 23.81 39.07 -23.68
C GLN A 244 25.31 39.35 -23.74
N GLN A 245 26.15 38.30 -23.71
CA GLN A 245 27.60 38.43 -23.86
C GLN A 245 27.99 39.10 -25.18
N LEU A 246 27.44 38.64 -26.31
CA LEU A 246 27.71 39.23 -27.63
C LEU A 246 27.27 40.69 -27.72
N SER A 247 26.14 41.06 -27.10
CA SER A 247 25.64 42.44 -27.10
C SER A 247 26.55 43.40 -26.31
N TYR A 248 27.17 42.90 -25.24
CA TYR A 248 28.09 43.67 -24.40
C TYR A 248 29.43 43.93 -25.13
N GLU A 249 29.94 42.95 -25.89
CA GLU A 249 31.16 43.13 -26.69
C GLU A 249 30.97 44.19 -27.78
N THR A 250 29.85 44.16 -28.52
CA THR A 250 29.58 45.15 -29.57
C THR A 250 29.47 46.60 -29.07
N THR A 251 29.00 46.80 -27.83
CA THR A 251 28.87 48.14 -27.24
C THR A 251 30.19 48.68 -26.68
N ASN A 252 31.08 47.79 -26.21
CA ASN A 252 32.41 48.18 -25.75
C ASN A 252 33.42 48.38 -26.88
N ASP A 253 33.36 47.60 -27.97
CA ASP A 253 34.26 47.79 -29.12
C ASP A 253 33.91 49.01 -29.97
N SER A 254 32.63 49.43 -29.99
CA SER A 254 32.23 50.69 -30.64
C SER A 254 32.86 51.95 -29.98
N ARG A 255 33.29 51.87 -28.72
CA ARG A 255 34.03 52.99 -28.07
C ARG A 255 35.52 52.99 -28.39
N LYS A 256 36.12 51.88 -28.79
CA LYS A 256 37.53 51.82 -29.23
C LYS A 256 37.73 52.15 -30.72
N HIS A 257 36.65 52.11 -31.51
CA HIS A 257 36.68 52.45 -32.95
C HIS A 257 36.06 53.79 -33.34
N ALA A 258 35.71 54.65 -32.37
CA ALA A 258 35.29 56.03 -32.64
C ALA A 258 36.39 56.88 -33.35
N GLY A 259 37.66 56.48 -33.27
CA GLY A 259 38.77 57.07 -34.05
C GLY A 259 38.87 56.59 -35.51
N THR A 260 38.10 55.58 -35.92
CA THR A 260 38.10 54.99 -37.28
C THR A 260 36.79 55.23 -38.04
N ALA A 261 35.85 55.98 -37.46
CA ALA A 261 34.57 56.32 -38.09
C ALA A 261 34.72 57.23 -39.33
N GLU A 262 35.83 57.97 -39.47
CA GLU A 262 36.15 58.71 -40.69
C GLU A 262 36.56 57.81 -41.86
N SER A 263 37.12 56.62 -41.58
CA SER A 263 37.56 55.68 -42.61
C SER A 263 36.41 54.87 -43.21
N ILE A 264 35.34 54.63 -42.45
CA ILE A 264 34.19 53.84 -42.90
C ILE A 264 33.20 54.68 -43.72
N LYS A 265 33.14 56.00 -43.51
CA LYS A 265 32.31 56.91 -44.34
C LYS A 265 32.75 56.93 -45.81
N ARG A 266 34.03 56.61 -46.10
CA ARG A 266 34.54 56.43 -47.48
C ARG A 266 34.18 55.09 -48.13
N LEU A 267 33.77 54.08 -47.37
CA LEU A 267 33.40 52.75 -47.91
C LEU A 267 31.89 52.62 -48.17
N SER A 268 31.06 53.45 -47.56
CA SER A 268 29.60 53.50 -47.82
C SER A 268 29.23 54.10 -49.18
N GLU A 269 30.14 54.79 -49.87
CA GLU A 269 29.89 55.35 -51.21
C GLU A 269 30.08 54.34 -52.35
N ILE A 270 30.68 53.16 -52.10
CA ILE A 270 31.03 52.20 -53.16
C ILE A 270 30.03 51.03 -53.30
N LYS A 271 29.09 50.85 -52.36
CA LYS A 271 28.24 49.64 -52.32
C LYS A 271 26.78 49.87 -52.71
N GLY A 272 26.58 50.54 -53.84
CA GLY A 272 25.30 50.60 -54.54
C GLY A 272 25.02 49.32 -55.34
N HIS A 273 24.93 48.15 -54.71
CA HIS A 273 24.32 46.96 -55.34
C HIS A 273 23.43 46.21 -54.34
N LYS A 274 22.12 46.42 -54.52
CA LYS A 274 21.01 45.65 -53.96
C LYS A 274 21.29 44.15 -54.10
N LYS A 275 21.34 43.43 -52.99
CA LYS A 275 21.07 42.00 -52.95
C LYS A 275 20.04 41.76 -51.86
N GLU A 276 18.82 41.47 -52.31
CA GLU A 276 17.69 41.07 -51.48
C GLU A 276 18.11 39.90 -50.58
N MET A 277 18.03 40.10 -49.27
CA MET A 277 18.12 39.01 -48.31
C MET A 277 16.73 38.44 -48.06
N PRO A 278 16.55 37.11 -48.07
CA PRO A 278 15.27 36.49 -47.78
C PRO A 278 15.00 36.54 -46.26
N ALA A 279 13.95 37.26 -45.90
CA ALA A 279 13.31 37.15 -44.60
C ALA A 279 12.72 35.74 -44.46
N GLY A 280 13.24 34.94 -43.51
CA GLY A 280 12.67 33.62 -43.21
C GLY A 280 13.69 32.54 -42.86
N LEU A 281 14.66 32.84 -41.99
CA LEU A 281 15.51 31.79 -41.41
C LEU A 281 14.72 31.04 -40.34
N LYS A 282 14.17 29.91 -40.78
CA LYS A 282 13.44 28.86 -40.08
C LYS A 282 14.13 28.42 -38.78
N LYS A 283 13.90 29.12 -37.66
CA LYS A 283 14.21 28.61 -36.31
C LYS A 283 13.14 27.64 -35.76
N GLN A 284 12.00 27.51 -36.42
CA GLN A 284 10.94 26.57 -36.03
C GLN A 284 11.22 25.11 -36.41
N ALA A 285 12.09 24.83 -37.39
CA ALA A 285 12.28 23.48 -37.92
C ALA A 285 12.98 22.51 -36.94
N ALA A 286 13.91 23.00 -36.11
CA ALA A 286 14.62 22.16 -35.13
C ALA A 286 13.76 21.82 -33.89
N ILE A 287 12.71 22.60 -33.63
CA ILE A 287 11.78 22.37 -32.49
C ILE A 287 10.71 21.33 -32.89
N SER A 288 10.31 21.29 -34.16
CA SER A 288 9.34 20.31 -34.67
C SER A 288 9.85 18.85 -34.67
N ASP A 289 11.16 18.62 -34.82
CA ASP A 289 11.70 17.26 -34.89
C ASP A 289 11.82 16.57 -33.51
N LEU A 290 11.91 17.32 -32.41
CA LEU A 290 11.86 16.77 -31.05
C LEU A 290 10.42 16.48 -30.59
N ARG A 291 9.42 17.22 -31.11
CA ARG A 291 7.98 16.93 -30.87
C ARG A 291 7.59 15.55 -31.41
N ARG A 292 8.15 15.16 -32.57
CA ARG A 292 7.92 13.84 -33.21
C ARG A 292 8.42 12.64 -32.40
N ILE A 293 9.44 12.81 -31.55
CA ILE A 293 9.96 11.72 -30.71
C ILE A 293 9.05 11.51 -29.48
N SER A 294 8.31 12.54 -29.04
CA SER A 294 7.28 12.43 -28.00
C SER A 294 5.96 11.85 -28.53
N GLU A 295 5.57 12.21 -29.76
CA GLU A 295 4.33 11.77 -30.41
C GLU A 295 4.38 10.31 -30.90
N GLY A 296 5.58 9.71 -31.02
CA GLY A 296 5.73 8.27 -31.34
C GLY A 296 5.18 7.29 -30.29
N SER A 297 4.67 7.79 -29.15
CA SER A 297 3.98 7.01 -28.13
C SER A 297 2.44 7.09 -28.18
N GLU A 298 1.88 7.88 -29.10
CA GLU A 298 0.42 8.11 -29.24
C GLU A 298 -0.38 6.89 -29.73
N GLY A 299 0.28 5.78 -30.08
CA GLY A 299 -0.39 4.50 -30.34
C GLY A 299 -0.90 3.77 -29.08
N ARG A 300 -0.48 4.19 -27.88
CA ARG A 300 -1.13 3.77 -26.64
C ARG A 300 -2.22 4.79 -26.35
N SER A 301 -3.38 4.56 -26.96
CA SER A 301 -4.60 5.28 -26.58
C SER A 301 -4.66 5.37 -25.06
N SER A 302 -5.04 6.55 -24.56
CA SER A 302 -5.28 6.81 -23.14
C SER A 302 -6.43 5.94 -22.65
N LYS A 303 -6.21 4.63 -22.58
CA LYS A 303 -7.02 3.68 -21.85
C LYS A 303 -7.22 4.29 -20.49
N GLY A 304 -8.48 4.56 -20.15
CA GLY A 304 -8.84 5.25 -18.91
C GLY A 304 -8.24 4.53 -17.72
N LEU A 305 -8.15 5.19 -16.56
CA LEU A 305 -7.69 4.54 -15.33
C LEU A 305 -8.42 3.21 -15.08
N LEU A 306 -9.73 3.19 -15.37
CA LEU A 306 -10.57 2.00 -15.32
C LEU A 306 -10.06 0.87 -16.23
N ASP A 307 -9.75 1.16 -17.49
CA ASP A 307 -9.21 0.17 -18.44
C ASP A 307 -7.84 -0.37 -17.99
N ARG A 308 -6.99 0.49 -17.42
CA ARG A 308 -5.70 0.07 -16.85
C ARG A 308 -5.89 -0.84 -15.64
N MET A 309 -6.85 -0.53 -14.76
CA MET A 309 -7.20 -1.38 -13.61
C MET A 309 -7.76 -2.73 -14.06
N ILE A 310 -8.68 -2.73 -15.02
CA ILE A 310 -9.26 -3.94 -15.62
C ILE A 310 -8.14 -4.81 -16.22
N SER A 311 -7.26 -4.20 -17.03
CA SER A 311 -6.14 -4.91 -17.66
C SER A 311 -5.22 -5.56 -16.63
N ARG A 312 -4.82 -4.82 -15.58
CA ARG A 312 -3.96 -5.37 -14.51
C ARG A 312 -4.63 -6.52 -13.74
N ARG A 313 -5.93 -6.44 -13.48
CA ARG A 313 -6.67 -7.53 -12.80
C ARG A 313 -6.78 -8.76 -13.68
N LEU A 314 -7.02 -8.61 -14.98
CA LEU A 314 -7.00 -9.71 -15.95
C LEU A 314 -5.62 -10.35 -16.08
N GLU A 315 -4.54 -9.56 -16.10
CA GLU A 315 -3.16 -10.08 -16.08
C GLU A 315 -2.87 -10.90 -14.82
N ARG A 316 -3.26 -10.39 -13.64
CA ARG A 316 -3.11 -11.13 -12.37
C ARG A 316 -3.94 -12.41 -12.36
N ALA A 317 -5.16 -12.37 -12.88
CA ALA A 317 -5.99 -13.56 -13.02
C ALA A 317 -5.32 -14.60 -13.92
N ASN A 318 -4.77 -14.19 -15.07
CA ASN A 318 -4.09 -15.08 -16.00
C ASN A 318 -2.84 -15.71 -15.39
N ALA A 319 -2.03 -14.89 -14.70
CA ALA A 319 -0.84 -15.35 -13.99
C ALA A 319 -1.16 -16.30 -12.81
N SER A 320 -2.34 -16.17 -12.21
CA SER A 320 -2.79 -17.08 -11.15
C SER A 320 -3.33 -18.40 -11.75
N MET A 321 -4.06 -18.33 -12.87
CA MET A 321 -4.51 -19.52 -13.62
C MET A 321 -3.33 -20.36 -14.12
N SER A 322 -2.28 -19.73 -14.67
CA SER A 322 -1.10 -20.45 -15.14
C SER A 322 -0.32 -21.16 -14.03
N LYS A 323 -0.51 -20.74 -12.78
CA LYS A 323 0.08 -21.36 -11.58
C LYS A 323 -0.86 -22.38 -10.90
N GLY A 324 -2.07 -22.59 -11.42
CA GLY A 324 -3.08 -23.44 -10.77
C GLY A 324 -3.77 -22.82 -9.56
N LEU A 325 -3.57 -21.52 -9.29
CA LEU A 325 -4.20 -20.78 -8.19
C LEU A 325 -5.59 -20.27 -8.61
N TYR A 326 -6.52 -21.21 -8.83
CA TYR A 326 -7.85 -20.90 -9.34
C TYR A 326 -8.72 -20.01 -8.41
N PRO A 327 -8.69 -20.14 -7.07
CA PRO A 327 -9.44 -19.24 -6.19
C PRO A 327 -9.05 -17.77 -6.35
N ASP A 328 -7.74 -17.48 -6.43
CA ASP A 328 -7.20 -16.13 -6.60
C ASP A 328 -7.52 -15.55 -7.98
N ALA A 329 -7.39 -16.38 -9.02
CA ALA A 329 -7.80 -16.01 -10.35
C ALA A 329 -9.29 -15.65 -10.40
N ARG A 330 -10.15 -16.44 -9.75
CA ARG A 330 -11.60 -16.22 -9.72
C ARG A 330 -11.93 -14.89 -9.03
N LYS A 331 -11.30 -14.61 -7.88
CA LYS A 331 -11.46 -13.33 -7.16
C LYS A 331 -11.12 -12.12 -8.04
N ASN A 332 -10.02 -12.18 -8.80
CA ASN A 332 -9.64 -11.10 -9.71
C ASN A 332 -10.63 -10.95 -10.87
N ILE A 333 -11.09 -12.06 -11.47
CA ILE A 333 -12.07 -12.07 -12.57
C ILE A 333 -13.42 -11.50 -12.11
N GLU A 334 -13.94 -11.93 -10.95
CA GLU A 334 -15.17 -11.40 -10.37
C GLU A 334 -15.05 -9.92 -10.07
N SER A 335 -13.88 -9.47 -9.59
CA SER A 335 -13.61 -8.06 -9.33
C SER A 335 -13.61 -7.22 -10.62
N VAL A 336 -13.22 -7.79 -11.77
CA VAL A 336 -13.37 -7.14 -13.09
C VAL A 336 -14.84 -7.09 -13.49
N LEU A 337 -15.59 -8.20 -13.35
CA LEU A 337 -17.01 -8.26 -13.72
C LEU A 337 -17.91 -7.35 -12.86
N ARG A 338 -17.49 -7.02 -11.63
CA ARG A 338 -18.16 -5.99 -10.82
C ARG A 338 -17.96 -4.58 -11.36
N LEU A 339 -16.79 -4.29 -11.95
CA LEU A 339 -16.46 -2.99 -12.54
C LEU A 339 -17.05 -2.84 -13.96
N ASP A 340 -16.97 -3.90 -14.76
CA ASP A 340 -17.50 -3.99 -16.12
C ASP A 340 -18.20 -5.35 -16.32
N PRO A 341 -19.52 -5.42 -16.06
CA PRO A 341 -20.30 -6.65 -16.21
C PRO A 341 -20.37 -7.18 -17.64
N GLN A 342 -19.96 -6.41 -18.65
CA GLN A 342 -19.97 -6.83 -20.06
C GLN A 342 -18.57 -7.18 -20.58
N ASN A 343 -17.55 -7.18 -19.71
CA ASN A 343 -16.19 -7.50 -20.10
C ASN A 343 -16.07 -8.92 -20.68
N ARG A 344 -15.81 -9.02 -21.99
CA ARG A 344 -15.76 -10.30 -22.73
C ARG A 344 -14.60 -11.18 -22.28
N ASP A 345 -13.45 -10.58 -21.97
CA ASP A 345 -12.25 -11.31 -21.55
C ASP A 345 -12.45 -11.96 -20.18
N ALA A 346 -12.99 -11.21 -19.21
CA ALA A 346 -13.30 -11.74 -17.88
C ALA A 346 -14.30 -12.92 -17.95
N LYS A 347 -15.39 -12.79 -18.74
CA LYS A 347 -16.37 -13.89 -18.94
C LYS A 347 -15.73 -15.11 -19.61
N SER A 348 -14.84 -14.89 -20.58
CA SER A 348 -14.10 -15.97 -21.27
C SER A 348 -13.17 -16.71 -20.31
N MET A 349 -12.42 -15.98 -19.48
CA MET A 349 -11.53 -16.59 -18.48
C MET A 349 -12.31 -17.40 -17.44
N LEU A 350 -13.46 -16.90 -16.97
CA LEU A 350 -14.30 -17.61 -16.00
C LEU A 350 -14.79 -18.97 -16.54
N LYS A 351 -15.16 -19.04 -17.83
CA LYS A 351 -15.58 -20.28 -18.50
C LYS A 351 -14.46 -21.31 -18.65
N LYS A 352 -13.20 -20.87 -18.68
CA LYS A 352 -12.03 -21.74 -18.82
C LYS A 352 -11.55 -22.31 -17.48
N MET A 353 -12.10 -21.87 -16.36
CA MET A 353 -11.69 -22.38 -15.05
C MET A 353 -12.28 -23.77 -14.81
N PRO A 354 -11.48 -24.71 -14.28
CA PRO A 354 -12.02 -25.98 -13.80
C PRO A 354 -13.03 -25.71 -12.67
N THR A 355 -14.16 -26.39 -12.76
CA THR A 355 -15.24 -26.35 -11.75
C THR A 355 -14.85 -27.00 -10.45
#